data_AF-A0AAD5UBI9-F1
#
_entry.id   AF-A0AAD5UBI9-F1
#
_cell.length_a   1.000
_cell.length_b   1.000
_cell.length_c   1.000
_cell.angle_alpha   90.00
_cell.angle_beta   90.00
_cell.angle_gamma   90.00
#
_symmetry.space_group_name_H-M   'P 1'
#
loop_
_entity.id
_entity.type
_entity.pdbx_description
1 polymer ?
#
loop_
_entity_poly.entity_id
_entity_poly.type
_entity_poly.pdbx_seq_one_letter_code
_entity_poly.pdbx_strand_id
1 'polypeptide(L)'
;MVKGNGDRRRQLAQQRKQDQRNEIQRKLGGSELATPDEVRARLLDDCRKKNIPEDLLIAYVKHPTDDTLQCPSFISTGYCETKRCRYRHVDNLNKLGVQVDQPVPILERKPLRQVPASCKLVYNRTIRTKVRQDSPLIFIELEGQLVFNVYDPKVFAKYAQKNPKEIPEKIGIVDKAALNDADTASVAEFEYLEMAESECNDMDLDYSLVADPIKLGDL
;
A
#
# COMPACT_ATOMS: atom_id res chain seq x y z
N MET A 1 14.83 -28.07 22.12
CA MET A 1 14.02 -28.18 20.90
C MET A 1 12.77 -27.32 21.03
N VAL A 2 12.67 -26.21 20.29
CA VAL A 2 11.49 -25.30 20.36
C VAL A 2 10.41 -25.82 19.39
N LYS A 3 9.53 -26.69 19.90
CA LYS A 3 8.27 -27.09 19.23
C LYS A 3 7.43 -25.82 19.02
N GLY A 4 7.34 -25.32 17.78
CA GLY A 4 6.54 -24.14 17.44
C GLY A 4 7.07 -23.29 16.28
N ASN A 5 8.32 -23.48 15.86
CA ASN A 5 8.87 -22.74 14.71
C ASN A 5 8.36 -23.24 13.35
N GLY A 6 8.03 -24.53 13.22
CA GLY A 6 7.50 -25.12 11.98
C GLY A 6 6.11 -24.58 11.62
N ASP A 7 5.16 -24.66 12.56
CA ASP A 7 3.79 -24.17 12.35
C ASP A 7 3.75 -22.67 12.10
N ARG A 8 4.60 -21.91 12.80
CA ARG A 8 4.73 -20.47 12.58
C ARG A 8 5.26 -20.14 11.18
N ARG A 9 6.22 -20.91 10.65
CA ARG A 9 6.70 -20.76 9.27
C ARG A 9 5.58 -21.06 8.27
N ARG A 10 4.78 -22.11 8.50
CA ARG A 10 3.62 -22.47 7.66
C ARG A 10 2.55 -21.37 7.67
N GLN A 11 2.21 -20.82 8.83
CA GLN A 11 1.26 -19.70 8.96
C GLN A 11 1.74 -18.44 8.22
N LEU A 12 3.02 -18.08 8.36
CA LEU A 12 3.59 -16.93 7.63
C LEU A 12 3.59 -17.14 6.12
N ALA A 13 3.86 -18.36 5.65
CA ALA A 13 3.79 -18.69 4.24
C ALA A 13 2.36 -18.58 3.70
N GLN A 14 1.35 -19.06 4.45
CA GLN A 14 -0.06 -18.91 4.11
C GLN A 14 -0.47 -17.44 4.05
N GLN A 15 -0.07 -16.63 5.03
CA GLN A 15 -0.35 -15.20 5.04
C GLN A 15 0.23 -14.49 3.81
N ARG A 16 1.48 -14.80 3.43
CA ARG A 16 2.10 -14.25 2.21
C ARG A 16 1.35 -14.66 0.93
N LYS A 17 0.92 -15.91 0.83
CA LYS A 17 0.11 -16.38 -0.30
C LYS A 17 -1.22 -15.62 -0.38
N GLN A 18 -1.86 -15.37 0.77
CA GLN A 18 -3.11 -14.60 0.81
C GLN A 18 -2.88 -13.13 0.45
N ASP A 19 -1.83 -12.50 0.98
CA ASP A 19 -1.47 -11.11 0.65
C ASP A 19 -1.22 -10.95 -0.86
N GLN A 20 -0.54 -11.92 -1.49
CA GLN A 20 -0.30 -11.93 -2.92
C GLN A 20 -1.62 -12.09 -3.71
N ARG A 21 -2.52 -12.99 -3.29
CA ARG A 21 -3.84 -13.14 -3.90
C ARG A 21 -4.65 -11.84 -3.80
N ASN A 22 -4.66 -11.21 -2.63
CA ASN A 22 -5.34 -9.93 -2.40
C ASN A 22 -4.75 -8.82 -3.28
N GLU A 23 -3.42 -8.78 -3.44
CA GLU A 23 -2.74 -7.82 -4.31
C GLU A 23 -3.12 -8.01 -5.78
N ILE A 24 -3.15 -9.26 -6.26
CA ILE A 24 -3.56 -9.57 -7.63
C ILE A 24 -5.04 -9.19 -7.85
N GLN A 25 -5.93 -9.62 -6.96
CA GLN A 25 -7.36 -9.29 -7.04
C GLN A 25 -7.61 -7.78 -7.05
N ARG A 26 -6.87 -7.03 -6.23
CA ARG A 26 -6.92 -5.57 -6.20
C ARG A 26 -6.46 -4.96 -7.53
N LYS A 27 -5.32 -5.41 -8.07
CA LYS A 27 -4.83 -4.92 -9.36
C LYS A 27 -5.81 -5.22 -10.50
N LEU A 28 -6.48 -6.37 -10.45
CA LEU A 28 -7.55 -6.73 -11.38
C LEU A 28 -8.80 -5.85 -11.23
N GLY A 29 -9.08 -5.34 -10.02
CA GLY A 29 -10.18 -4.38 -9.80
C GLY A 29 -9.89 -2.96 -10.29
N GLY A 30 -8.71 -2.71 -10.86
CA GLY A 30 -8.41 -1.48 -11.58
C GLY A 30 -8.16 -0.25 -10.69
N SER A 31 -8.42 0.94 -11.23
CA SER A 31 -8.12 2.22 -10.57
C SER A 31 -8.96 2.50 -9.32
N GLU A 32 -10.15 1.91 -9.20
CA GLU A 32 -11.02 2.09 -8.03
C GLU A 32 -10.49 1.40 -6.77
N LEU A 33 -9.65 0.38 -6.92
CA LEU A 33 -9.04 -0.32 -5.79
C LEU A 33 -7.57 0.06 -5.59
N ALA A 34 -7.09 1.09 -6.28
CA ALA A 34 -5.69 1.53 -6.18
C ALA A 34 -5.39 2.02 -4.76
N THR A 35 -4.29 1.52 -4.19
CA THR A 35 -3.80 2.00 -2.89
C THR A 35 -3.26 3.42 -2.99
N PRO A 36 -3.20 4.17 -1.86
CA PRO A 36 -2.63 5.52 -1.86
C PRO A 36 -1.22 5.59 -2.47
N ASP A 37 -0.40 4.57 -2.22
CA ASP A 37 0.95 4.47 -2.77
C ASP A 37 0.97 4.19 -4.28
N GLU A 38 0.08 3.31 -4.77
CA GLU A 38 -0.07 3.08 -6.20
C GLU A 38 -0.56 4.34 -6.92
N VAL A 39 -1.50 5.07 -6.32
CA VAL A 39 -1.99 6.34 -6.85
C VAL A 39 -0.86 7.37 -6.89
N ARG A 40 -0.08 7.51 -5.80
CA ARG A 40 1.09 8.39 -5.76
C ARG A 40 2.09 8.05 -6.87
N ALA A 41 2.42 6.77 -7.04
CA ALA A 41 3.37 6.35 -8.07
C ALA A 41 2.86 6.67 -9.48
N ARG A 42 1.58 6.39 -9.77
CA ARG A 42 0.94 6.67 -11.06
C ARG A 42 0.91 8.17 -11.36
N LEU A 43 0.54 9.00 -10.39
CA LEU A 43 0.46 10.46 -10.58
C LEU A 43 1.84 11.09 -10.83
N LEU A 44 2.88 10.63 -10.12
CA LEU A 44 4.25 11.10 -10.36
C LEU A 44 4.76 10.67 -11.74
N ASP A 45 4.48 9.44 -12.16
CA ASP A 45 4.81 8.95 -13.51
C ASP A 45 4.05 9.72 -14.60
N ASP A 46 2.76 9.98 -14.39
CA ASP A 46 1.94 10.78 -15.30
C ASP A 46 2.47 12.20 -15.44
N CYS A 47 2.90 12.84 -14.35
CA CYS A 47 3.50 14.18 -14.41
C CYS A 47 4.80 14.17 -15.22
N ARG A 48 5.67 13.18 -15.03
CA ARG A 48 6.89 13.02 -15.83
C ARG A 48 6.58 12.84 -17.31
N LYS A 49 5.63 11.95 -17.64
CA LYS A 49 5.23 11.70 -19.03
C LYS A 49 4.62 12.91 -19.73
N LYS A 50 3.94 13.78 -18.97
CA LYS A 50 3.28 14.99 -19.47
C LYS A 50 4.14 16.25 -19.34
N ASN A 51 5.37 16.14 -18.85
CA ASN A 51 6.24 17.28 -18.50
C ASN A 51 5.56 18.30 -17.58
N ILE A 52 4.68 17.83 -16.68
CA ILE A 52 4.06 18.63 -15.65
C ILE A 52 5.01 18.66 -14.43
N PRO A 53 5.29 19.84 -13.85
CA PRO A 53 6.11 19.92 -12.63
C PRO A 53 5.49 19.11 -11.49
N GLU A 54 6.25 18.17 -10.91
CA GLU A 54 5.79 17.34 -9.79
C GLU A 54 5.39 18.16 -8.54
N ASP A 55 5.92 19.39 -8.42
CA ASP A 55 5.60 20.30 -7.31
C ASP A 55 4.15 20.82 -7.33
N LEU A 56 3.45 20.66 -8.47
CA LEU A 56 2.02 20.95 -8.60
C LEU A 56 1.14 19.88 -7.93
N LEU A 57 1.69 18.69 -7.68
CA LEU A 57 1.02 17.65 -6.92
C LEU A 57 1.18 17.93 -5.43
N ILE A 58 0.06 18.24 -4.78
CA ILE A 58 0.02 18.52 -3.35
C ILE A 58 -0.65 17.37 -2.64
N ALA A 59 0.05 16.81 -1.64
CA ALA A 59 -0.44 15.78 -0.77
C ALA A 59 -0.94 16.36 0.55
N TYR A 60 -2.07 15.83 1.02
CA TYR A 60 -2.56 16.00 2.38
C TYR A 60 -2.34 14.69 3.12
N VAL A 61 -1.45 14.70 4.10
CA VAL A 61 -1.08 13.51 4.87
C VAL A 61 -1.47 13.62 6.33
N LYS A 62 -1.70 12.50 7.02
CA LYS A 62 -1.89 12.47 8.47
C LYS A 62 -0.67 13.08 9.17
N HIS A 63 -0.91 14.01 10.09
CA HIS A 63 0.12 14.57 10.95
C HIS A 63 0.68 13.47 11.89
N PRO A 64 2.01 13.28 11.98
CA PRO A 64 2.61 12.11 12.64
C PRO A 64 2.46 12.09 14.16
N THR A 65 2.31 13.26 14.79
CA THR A 65 2.26 13.39 16.25
C THR A 65 0.89 13.84 16.77
N ASP A 66 -0.05 14.11 15.87
CA ASP A 66 -1.37 14.63 16.26
C ASP A 66 -2.44 13.61 15.93
N ASP A 67 -2.98 12.98 16.98
CA ASP A 67 -4.10 12.04 16.89
C ASP A 67 -5.45 12.72 17.06
N THR A 68 -5.50 14.06 17.10
CA THR A 68 -6.77 14.77 17.09
C THR A 68 -7.45 14.65 15.73
N LEU A 69 -8.79 14.63 15.77
CA LEU A 69 -9.64 14.45 14.61
C LEU A 69 -10.31 15.76 14.24
N GLN A 70 -10.41 16.00 12.93
CA GLN A 70 -11.08 17.11 12.30
C GLN A 70 -12.55 16.78 12.02
N CYS A 71 -13.39 17.82 12.04
CA CYS A 71 -14.81 17.68 11.79
C CYS A 71 -15.07 17.40 10.29
N PRO A 72 -15.79 16.31 9.94
CA PRO A 72 -16.08 15.97 8.55
C PRO A 72 -16.90 17.05 7.83
N SER A 73 -17.91 17.59 8.51
CA SER A 73 -18.76 18.66 7.97
C SER A 73 -17.95 19.92 7.68
N PHE A 74 -17.05 20.29 8.59
CA PHE A 74 -16.20 21.48 8.40
C PHE A 74 -15.19 21.30 7.27
N ILE A 75 -14.55 20.13 7.15
CA ILE A 75 -13.67 19.83 6.02
C ILE A 75 -14.42 19.95 4.70
N SER A 76 -15.62 19.37 4.62
CA SER A 76 -16.36 19.24 3.36
C SER A 76 -17.07 20.53 2.95
N THR A 77 -17.54 21.33 3.92
CA THR A 77 -18.39 22.51 3.65
C THR A 77 -17.79 23.83 4.14
N GLY A 78 -16.80 23.80 5.02
CA GLY A 78 -16.30 24.97 5.75
C GLY A 78 -17.21 25.41 6.90
N TYR A 79 -18.24 24.64 7.22
CA TYR A 79 -19.22 24.97 8.24
C TYR A 79 -19.50 23.77 9.15
N CYS A 80 -19.79 24.06 10.42
CA CYS A 80 -20.23 23.07 11.40
C CYS A 80 -21.44 23.62 12.14
N GLU A 81 -22.56 22.88 12.13
CA GLU A 81 -23.80 23.27 12.82
C GLU A 81 -23.64 23.26 14.35
N THR A 82 -22.69 22.50 14.87
CA THR A 82 -22.51 22.31 16.31
C THR A 82 -21.63 23.43 16.89
N LYS A 83 -22.23 24.33 17.69
CA LYS A 83 -21.52 25.42 18.39
C LYS A 83 -20.38 24.92 19.31
N ARG A 84 -20.47 23.68 19.81
CA ARG A 84 -19.44 23.01 20.63
C ARG A 84 -19.05 21.66 20.00
N CYS A 85 -18.48 21.70 18.80
CA CYS A 85 -18.02 20.50 18.12
C CYS A 85 -16.89 19.81 18.92
N ARG A 86 -16.93 18.47 19.01
CA ARG A 86 -15.88 17.66 19.65
C ARG A 86 -14.59 17.63 18.81
N TYR A 87 -14.72 17.85 17.52
CA TYR A 87 -13.63 17.77 16.55
C TYR A 87 -13.04 19.14 16.26
N ARG A 88 -11.79 19.17 15.79
CA ARG A 88 -11.08 20.40 15.42
C ARG A 88 -11.59 20.94 14.08
N HIS A 89 -11.60 22.28 13.95
CA HIS A 89 -11.91 22.99 12.70
C HIS A 89 -10.63 23.69 12.23
N VAL A 90 -9.78 22.98 11.48
CA VAL A 90 -8.48 23.50 11.02
C VAL A 90 -8.50 23.73 9.52
N ASP A 91 -8.60 22.65 8.74
CA ASP A 91 -8.56 22.72 7.29
C ASP A 91 -9.98 22.72 6.71
N ASN A 92 -10.21 23.64 5.77
CA ASN A 92 -11.41 23.67 4.96
C ASN A 92 -11.05 23.28 3.52
N LEU A 93 -11.48 22.10 3.11
CA LEU A 93 -11.20 21.53 1.78
C LEU A 93 -12.44 21.56 0.87
N ASN A 94 -13.47 22.34 1.21
CA ASN A 94 -14.67 22.50 0.39
C ASN A 94 -14.33 22.97 -1.04
N LYS A 95 -13.33 23.85 -1.18
CA LYS A 95 -12.86 24.31 -2.50
C LYS A 95 -12.38 23.19 -3.42
N LEU A 96 -11.91 22.09 -2.85
CA LEU A 96 -11.47 20.90 -3.59
C LEU A 96 -12.62 19.91 -3.85
N GLY A 97 -13.83 20.18 -3.33
CA GLY A 97 -14.97 19.28 -3.42
C GLY A 97 -14.80 17.99 -2.61
N VAL A 98 -13.97 18.01 -1.56
CA VAL A 98 -13.78 16.86 -0.67
C VAL A 98 -15.08 16.56 0.05
N GLN A 99 -15.48 15.29 0.03
CA GLN A 99 -16.59 14.75 0.81
C GLN A 99 -16.05 13.67 1.74
N VAL A 100 -16.35 13.80 3.02
CA VAL A 100 -15.98 12.83 4.06
C VAL A 100 -17.12 12.67 5.05
N ASP A 101 -17.50 11.42 5.28
CA ASP A 101 -18.56 11.06 6.23
C ASP A 101 -18.00 10.71 7.62
N GLN A 102 -16.68 10.58 7.72
CA GLN A 102 -15.98 10.18 8.94
C GLN A 102 -14.99 11.25 9.41
N PRO A 103 -14.72 11.35 10.73
CA PRO A 103 -13.68 12.23 11.22
C PRO A 103 -12.31 11.90 10.61
N VAL A 104 -11.63 12.94 10.15
CA VAL A 104 -10.33 12.83 9.45
C VAL A 104 -9.22 13.22 10.43
N PRO A 105 -8.04 12.58 10.45
CA PRO A 105 -6.92 13.08 11.24
C PRO A 105 -6.53 14.50 10.83
N ILE A 106 -5.82 15.22 11.71
CA ILE A 106 -5.20 16.48 11.29
C ILE A 106 -4.24 16.25 10.13
N LEU A 107 -4.33 17.13 9.14
CA LEU A 107 -3.62 17.01 7.89
C LEU A 107 -2.43 17.96 7.85
N GLU A 108 -1.35 17.52 7.21
CA GLU A 108 -0.21 18.33 6.81
C GLU A 108 -0.18 18.40 5.28
N ARG A 109 -0.05 19.62 4.74
CA ARG A 109 0.04 19.88 3.31
C ARG A 109 1.49 19.93 2.87
N LYS A 110 1.89 19.08 1.91
CA LYS A 110 3.25 19.08 1.35
C LYS A 110 3.32 18.56 -0.08
N PRO A 111 4.38 18.85 -0.85
CA PRO A 111 4.56 18.30 -2.19
C PRO A 111 4.55 16.76 -2.17
N LEU A 112 3.83 16.14 -3.11
CA LEU A 112 3.66 14.67 -3.15
C LEU A 112 4.98 13.91 -3.23
N ARG A 113 5.99 14.50 -3.87
CA ARG A 113 7.35 13.94 -3.97
C ARG A 113 8.03 13.78 -2.60
N GLN A 114 7.72 14.66 -1.64
CA GLN A 114 8.28 14.63 -0.29
C GLN A 114 7.58 13.61 0.62
N VAL A 115 6.42 13.09 0.20
CA VAL A 115 5.74 12.02 0.92
C VAL A 115 6.49 10.71 0.67
N PRO A 116 6.94 9.98 1.71
CA PRO A 116 7.58 8.69 1.54
C PRO A 116 6.58 7.63 1.05
N ALA A 117 7.06 6.65 0.27
CA ALA A 117 6.25 5.47 -0.04
C ALA A 117 6.04 4.64 1.24
N SER A 118 4.80 4.26 1.55
CA SER A 118 4.49 3.49 2.77
C SER A 118 4.79 1.98 2.66
N CYS A 119 5.51 1.58 1.62
CA CYS A 119 5.90 0.18 1.42
C CYS A 119 7.05 -0.29 2.32
N LYS A 120 7.49 0.53 3.30
CA LYS A 120 8.55 0.12 4.22
C LYS A 120 8.01 -0.94 5.17
N LEU A 121 8.52 -2.16 5.03
CA LEU A 121 8.33 -3.21 6.02
C LEU A 121 9.04 -2.80 7.32
N VAL A 122 8.26 -2.44 8.33
CA VAL A 122 8.78 -2.10 9.65
C VAL A 122 8.59 -3.29 10.59
N TYR A 123 9.64 -3.62 11.33
CA TYR A 123 9.57 -4.70 12.30
C TYR A 123 8.75 -4.27 13.51
N ASN A 124 7.59 -4.89 13.68
CA ASN A 124 6.76 -4.72 14.86
C ASN A 124 7.27 -5.66 15.96
N ARG A 125 7.82 -5.09 17.03
CA ARG A 125 8.41 -5.84 18.15
C ARG A 125 7.38 -6.64 18.95
N THR A 126 6.13 -6.18 19.00
CA THR A 126 5.04 -6.82 19.75
C THR A 126 4.65 -8.15 19.12
N ILE A 127 4.41 -8.16 17.81
CA ILE A 127 4.06 -9.37 17.08
C ILE A 127 5.29 -10.11 16.50
N ARG A 128 6.49 -9.52 16.65
CA ARG A 128 7.78 -10.04 16.19
C ARG A 128 7.77 -10.40 14.71
N THR A 129 7.19 -9.54 13.88
CA THR A 129 7.11 -9.71 12.42
C THR A 129 7.30 -8.38 11.70
N LYS A 130 7.69 -8.44 10.43
CA LYS A 130 7.73 -7.28 9.54
C LYS A 130 6.32 -7.00 9.03
N VAL A 131 5.81 -5.80 9.28
CA VAL A 131 4.48 -5.34 8.84
C VAL A 131 4.67 -4.18 7.88
N ARG A 132 3.82 -4.09 6.86
CA ARG A 132 3.77 -2.89 6.02
C ARG A 132 3.17 -1.75 6.84
N GLN A 133 3.81 -0.60 6.84
CA GLN A 133 3.20 0.58 7.45
C GLN A 133 2.06 1.09 6.58
N ASP A 134 1.01 1.60 7.21
CA ASP A 134 -0.08 2.24 6.48
C ASP A 134 0.40 3.56 5.86
N SER A 135 -0.18 3.90 4.71
CA SER A 135 0.15 5.16 4.05
C SER A 135 -0.41 6.33 4.85
N PRO A 136 0.40 7.35 5.14
CA PRO A 136 -0.11 8.56 5.77
C PRO A 136 -0.92 9.41 4.77
N LEU A 137 -0.94 9.07 3.49
CA LEU A 137 -1.57 9.85 2.43
C LEU A 137 -3.09 9.73 2.45
N ILE A 138 -3.79 10.86 2.58
CA ILE A 138 -5.26 10.91 2.67
C ILE A 138 -5.89 11.52 1.41
N PHE A 139 -5.35 12.65 0.94
CA PHE A 139 -5.83 13.32 -0.28
C PHE A 139 -4.66 13.74 -1.17
N ILE A 140 -4.91 13.85 -2.48
CA ILE A 140 -3.99 14.45 -3.44
C ILE A 140 -4.74 15.46 -4.30
N GLU A 141 -4.12 16.62 -4.47
CA GLU A 141 -4.57 17.73 -5.28
C GLU A 141 -3.58 17.95 -6.44
N LEU A 142 -4.09 18.25 -7.63
CA LEU A 142 -3.33 18.72 -8.77
C LEU A 142 -3.98 20.00 -9.28
N GLU A 143 -3.25 21.12 -9.27
CA GLU A 143 -3.72 22.42 -9.78
C GLU A 143 -5.09 22.86 -9.23
N GLY A 144 -5.34 22.67 -7.93
CA GLY A 144 -6.62 23.01 -7.30
C GLY A 144 -7.75 22.01 -7.55
N GLN A 145 -7.48 20.88 -8.20
CA GLN A 145 -8.45 19.79 -8.39
C GLN A 145 -8.10 18.59 -7.53
N LEU A 146 -9.11 18.01 -6.88
CA LEU A 146 -8.95 16.75 -6.14
C LEU A 146 -8.77 15.59 -7.12
N VAL A 147 -7.63 14.91 -7.05
CA VAL A 147 -7.29 13.76 -7.91
C VAL A 147 -7.30 12.44 -7.14
N PHE A 148 -7.24 12.48 -5.82
CA PHE A 148 -7.34 11.29 -4.97
C PHE A 148 -7.98 11.61 -3.62
N ASN A 149 -8.82 10.68 -3.15
CA ASN A 149 -9.44 10.69 -1.84
C ASN A 149 -9.46 9.25 -1.30
N VAL A 150 -8.84 8.99 -0.15
CA VAL A 150 -8.87 7.66 0.50
C VAL A 150 -10.29 7.21 0.82
N TYR A 151 -11.20 8.13 1.13
CA TYR A 151 -12.58 7.83 1.49
C TYR A 151 -13.51 7.69 0.28
N ASP A 152 -13.11 8.21 -0.89
CA ASP A 152 -13.84 8.05 -2.15
C ASP A 152 -12.89 7.62 -3.29
N PRO A 153 -12.71 6.30 -3.48
CA PRO A 153 -11.82 5.76 -4.51
C PRO A 153 -12.24 6.13 -5.94
N LYS A 154 -13.51 6.53 -6.16
CA LYS A 154 -14.01 6.93 -7.48
C LYS A 154 -13.35 8.21 -7.99
N VAL A 155 -12.83 9.06 -7.09
CA VAL A 155 -12.13 10.30 -7.47
C VAL A 155 -10.95 10.00 -8.38
N PHE A 156 -10.11 9.04 -7.97
CA PHE A 156 -8.95 8.67 -8.78
C PHE A 156 -9.34 7.87 -10.02
N ALA A 157 -10.35 7.01 -9.94
CA ALA A 157 -10.83 6.29 -11.13
C ALA A 157 -11.32 7.26 -12.22
N LYS A 158 -12.07 8.30 -11.85
CA LYS A 158 -12.47 9.37 -12.78
C LYS A 158 -11.27 10.12 -13.37
N TYR A 159 -10.25 10.41 -12.55
CA TYR A 159 -9.01 11.02 -13.04
C TYR A 159 -8.28 10.13 -14.05
N ALA A 160 -8.15 8.84 -13.75
CA ALA A 160 -7.49 7.85 -14.60
C ALA A 160 -8.25 7.64 -15.93
N GLN A 161 -9.58 7.60 -15.90
CA GLN A 161 -10.41 7.49 -17.12
C GLN A 161 -10.30 8.71 -18.04
N LYS A 162 -10.19 9.92 -17.47
CA LYS A 162 -9.97 11.16 -18.25
C LYS A 162 -8.58 11.23 -18.86
N ASN A 163 -7.63 10.46 -18.34
CA ASN A 163 -6.25 10.41 -18.76
C ASN A 163 -5.82 8.97 -19.13
N PRO A 164 -6.48 8.33 -20.11
CA PRO A 164 -6.21 6.94 -20.43
C PRO A 164 -4.86 6.85 -21.14
N LYS A 165 -3.81 6.52 -20.39
CA LYS A 165 -2.60 5.94 -20.98
C LYS A 165 -2.37 4.59 -20.31
N GLU A 166 -2.83 3.57 -21.03
CA GLU A 166 -2.50 2.14 -20.95
C GLU A 166 -2.00 1.66 -19.59
N ILE A 167 -2.96 1.25 -18.76
CA ILE A 167 -2.73 0.11 -17.88
C ILE A 167 -2.32 -1.02 -18.83
N PRO A 168 -1.18 -1.72 -18.63
CA PRO A 168 -0.94 -2.94 -19.39
C PRO A 168 -2.12 -3.88 -19.10
N GLU A 169 -3.03 -4.01 -20.06
CA GLU A 169 -4.24 -4.87 -20.02
C GLU A 169 -3.89 -6.37 -20.01
N LYS A 170 -2.63 -6.73 -19.82
CA LYS A 170 -2.19 -8.12 -19.75
C LYS A 170 -1.49 -8.41 -18.44
N ILE A 171 -2.26 -8.39 -17.35
CA ILE A 171 -2.16 -9.53 -16.44
C ILE A 171 -3.11 -10.54 -17.06
N GLY A 172 -2.56 -11.62 -17.64
CA GLY A 172 -3.33 -12.62 -18.39
C GLY A 172 -4.67 -12.89 -17.70
N ILE A 173 -5.74 -12.62 -18.44
CA ILE A 173 -7.10 -12.96 -18.06
C ILE A 173 -7.09 -14.48 -17.85
N VAL A 174 -7.07 -14.91 -16.59
CA VAL A 174 -7.56 -16.24 -16.26
C VAL A 174 -9.07 -16.06 -16.24
N ASP A 175 -9.71 -16.52 -17.31
CA ASP A 175 -11.14 -16.36 -17.55
C ASP A 175 -11.96 -16.74 -16.30
N LYS A 176 -12.87 -15.85 -15.92
CA LYS A 176 -13.82 -16.03 -14.81
C LYS A 176 -14.84 -17.16 -15.03
N ALA A 177 -14.67 -17.97 -16.07
CA ALA A 177 -15.54 -19.10 -16.41
C ALA A 177 -15.04 -20.45 -15.88
N ALA A 178 -13.80 -20.57 -15.42
CA ALA A 178 -13.21 -21.86 -15.00
C ALA A 178 -13.32 -22.15 -13.49
N LEU A 179 -14.40 -21.72 -12.83
CA LEU A 179 -14.60 -21.95 -11.40
C LEU A 179 -15.79 -22.86 -11.07
N ASN A 180 -16.53 -23.31 -12.07
CA ASN A 180 -17.54 -24.35 -11.92
C ASN A 180 -17.34 -25.36 -13.05
N ASP A 181 -17.07 -26.60 -12.67
CA ASP A 181 -17.04 -27.80 -13.49
C ASP A 181 -15.75 -28.12 -14.27
N ALA A 182 -15.39 -29.40 -14.16
CA ALA A 182 -14.31 -30.14 -14.81
C ALA A 182 -12.92 -30.07 -14.16
N ASP A 183 -12.72 -31.00 -13.21
CA ASP A 183 -11.66 -32.00 -13.36
C ASP A 183 -11.39 -32.26 -14.85
N THR A 184 -10.28 -31.75 -15.38
CA THR A 184 -9.32 -32.43 -16.28
C THR A 184 -8.37 -31.42 -16.92
N ALA A 185 -7.12 -31.48 -16.46
CA ALA A 185 -5.91 -31.24 -17.24
C ALA A 185 -5.70 -29.86 -17.91
N SER A 186 -5.06 -28.96 -17.15
CA SER A 186 -3.79 -28.37 -17.60
C SER A 186 -2.84 -28.20 -16.41
N VAL A 187 -2.56 -29.34 -15.77
CA VAL A 187 -1.58 -29.54 -14.69
C VAL A 187 -0.26 -30.01 -15.33
N ALA A 188 0.35 -29.19 -16.21
CA ALA A 188 1.59 -29.59 -16.89
C ALA A 188 2.76 -28.61 -16.76
N GLU A 189 2.60 -27.47 -16.06
CA GLU A 189 3.72 -26.53 -15.86
C GLU A 189 3.87 -26.00 -14.42
N PHE A 190 3.16 -26.59 -13.44
CA PHE A 190 3.35 -26.24 -12.02
C PHE A 190 3.56 -27.44 -11.09
N GLU A 191 3.88 -28.61 -11.65
CA GLU A 191 4.51 -29.74 -10.93
C GLU A 191 6.04 -29.67 -11.03
N TYR A 192 6.63 -28.57 -10.58
CA TYR A 192 8.08 -28.51 -10.32
C TYR A 192 8.41 -27.90 -8.95
N LEU A 193 7.45 -27.92 -8.02
CA LEU A 193 7.65 -27.46 -6.64
C LEU A 193 6.89 -28.27 -5.59
N GLU A 194 6.42 -29.47 -5.95
CA GLU A 194 5.93 -30.50 -5.01
C GLU A 194 6.76 -31.80 -5.04
N MET A 195 7.97 -31.77 -5.62
CA MET A 195 8.94 -32.88 -5.58
C MET A 195 10.27 -32.53 -4.88
N ALA A 196 10.36 -31.42 -4.16
CA ALA A 196 11.52 -31.09 -3.33
C ALA A 196 11.28 -31.35 -1.83
N GLU A 197 10.32 -32.21 -1.49
CA GLU A 197 10.17 -32.80 -0.15
C GLU A 197 10.54 -34.29 -0.20
N SER A 198 11.79 -34.61 -0.53
CA SER A 198 12.28 -36.00 -0.49
C SER A 198 13.82 -36.10 -0.40
N GLU A 199 14.52 -35.13 0.19
CA GLU A 199 15.94 -35.29 0.60
C GLU A 199 16.41 -34.06 1.39
N CYS A 200 15.81 -33.80 2.55
CA CYS A 200 16.54 -33.12 3.62
C CYS A 200 17.32 -34.19 4.37
N ASN A 201 18.41 -34.67 3.76
CA ASN A 201 19.43 -35.40 4.47
C ASN A 201 19.98 -34.50 5.58
N ASP A 202 20.05 -35.06 6.78
CA ASP A 202 20.82 -34.54 7.91
C ASP A 202 22.27 -34.33 7.46
N MET A 203 22.62 -33.12 7.03
CA MET A 203 24.00 -32.66 6.97
C MET A 203 24.23 -31.68 8.11
N ASP A 204 24.85 -32.21 9.16
CA ASP A 204 25.58 -31.43 10.15
C ASP A 204 26.61 -30.57 9.42
N LEU A 205 26.24 -29.32 9.13
CA LEU A 205 27.17 -28.30 8.66
C LEU A 205 27.93 -27.77 9.87
N ASP A 206 29.10 -28.38 10.07
CA ASP A 206 30.14 -28.00 11.00
C ASP A 206 30.59 -26.56 10.69
N TYR A 207 30.06 -25.60 11.44
CA TYR A 207 30.49 -24.19 11.38
C TYR A 207 31.79 -24.03 12.17
N SER A 208 32.88 -24.59 11.64
CA SER A 208 34.22 -24.12 11.94
C SER A 208 34.81 -23.54 10.66
N LEU A 209 35.52 -22.40 10.77
CA LEU A 209 36.10 -21.59 9.70
C LEU A 209 35.22 -20.47 9.15
N VAL A 210 35.10 -19.35 9.88
CA VAL A 210 35.68 -18.05 9.48
C VAL A 210 35.88 -17.21 10.74
N ALA A 211 37.09 -17.24 11.29
CA ALA A 211 37.53 -16.26 12.28
C ALA A 211 39.01 -15.96 12.02
N ASP A 212 39.27 -15.06 11.07
CA ASP A 212 40.55 -14.37 11.04
C ASP A 212 40.47 -13.22 12.06
N PRO A 213 41.33 -13.20 13.10
CA PRO A 213 41.33 -12.12 14.07
C PRO A 213 41.92 -10.84 13.47
N ILE A 214 41.16 -9.76 13.58
CA ILE A 214 41.64 -8.39 13.40
C ILE A 214 42.80 -8.17 14.40
N LYS A 215 44.03 -8.05 13.89
CA LYS A 215 45.15 -7.53 14.67
C LYS A 215 44.97 -6.02 14.84
N LEU A 216 44.57 -5.62 16.04
CA LEU A 216 44.79 -4.29 16.58
C LEU A 216 46.18 -4.26 17.23
N GLY A 217 47.02 -3.32 16.82
CA GLY A 217 48.25 -2.95 17.53
C GLY A 217 49.51 -2.95 16.66
N ASP A 218 49.82 -1.79 16.10
CA ASP A 218 51.12 -1.08 16.20
C ASP A 218 51.44 -0.32 14.90
N LEU A 219 51.06 0.97 14.90
CA LEU A 219 51.79 2.17 14.43
C LEU A 219 50.85 3.38 14.33
#